data_AF-A0A1F9DEJ7-F1
#
_entry.id   AF-A0A1F9DEJ7-F1
#
_cell.length_a   1.000
_cell.length_b   1.000
_cell.length_c   1.000
_cell.angle_alpha   90.00
_cell.angle_beta   90.00
_cell.angle_gamma   90.00
#
_symmetry.space_group_name_H-M   'P 1'
#
loop_
_entity.id
_entity.type
_entity.pdbx_description
1 polymer ?
#
loop_
_entity_poly.entity_id
_entity_poly.type
_entity_poly.pdbx_seq_one_letter_code
_entity_poly.pdbx_strand_id
1 'polypeptide(L)'
;MLKSDMTGFSERFKDAQIGLKEILTVMDITLEDQPKEFAALSPYDVLEGLDDSIDRTVHGAKIERFRPRKGNQPFHTFEIHTEGGEVLGYLNMIYLRKPIPCYYLVYVEVLSPFRGRGLGQRILKAFGEFTEDKGSVGLLDNIIPPADPTYGIYTKLGWKPIEDLSGEGMVNGGGHYMVYVPVSIRAPDLREKLVKLLFRIKKKRPIIDMRDNEAMVKRTISEFRSVYEALERLFDIELSTGTSDPLMHFMFTKFVTKVLGFQRRIASLLGYTGGESLEQISISDRIKSLPIQPYSLWGSKEVQAEIWGEEKMVRTLPEELKKEPTKYIEDLPLYRRPYLSSWMDKEKEGRFLNLKIRDLLELTFDPTKLREFHHAGAEYIFERISPHFLSFIEKKRKMLPKIAEDVERMRLRDISVQINAPLAIFRDRGNVYILRKKVEGIHLDEALDQLRTSPHLKDMNRAMGIDRMAVMMINEVKSRLMRVFDSSLREEIEDLTFFISWDLQKNIPKIMVDVTGISMHTLWVA
;
A
#
# COMPACT_ATOMS: atom_id res chain seq x y z
N MET A 1 -11.27 16.93 19.97
CA MET A 1 -12.60 17.08 19.38
C MET A 1 -13.46 17.92 20.31
N LEU A 2 -14.06 19.01 19.83
CA LEU A 2 -15.38 19.41 20.31
C LEU A 2 -16.36 18.38 19.71
N LYS A 3 -17.30 17.87 20.49
CA LYS A 3 -18.37 16.96 20.01
C LYS A 3 -19.10 17.51 18.77
N SER A 4 -19.12 18.83 18.58
CA SER A 4 -19.86 19.54 17.52
C SER A 4 -19.47 19.17 16.09
N ASP A 5 -18.18 19.06 15.77
CA ASP A 5 -17.73 18.96 14.38
C ASP A 5 -17.95 17.56 13.80
N MET A 6 -17.95 16.52 14.64
CA MET A 6 -18.23 15.14 14.19
C MET A 6 -19.70 14.76 14.25
N THR A 7 -20.52 15.37 15.12
CA THR A 7 -21.99 15.29 14.96
C THR A 7 -22.40 15.85 13.60
N GLY A 8 -21.78 16.97 13.17
CA GLY A 8 -21.98 17.51 11.83
C GLY A 8 -21.52 16.57 10.71
N PHE A 9 -20.46 15.78 10.91
CA PHE A 9 -20.00 14.80 9.92
C PHE A 9 -21.00 13.66 9.69
N SER A 10 -21.57 13.11 10.76
CA SER A 10 -22.62 12.09 10.69
C SER A 10 -23.92 12.62 10.09
N GLU A 11 -24.28 13.87 10.38
CA GLU A 11 -25.44 14.55 9.75
C GLU A 11 -25.21 14.78 8.26
N ARG A 12 -24.01 15.22 7.85
CA ARG A 12 -23.67 15.42 6.43
C ARG A 12 -23.84 14.16 5.58
N PHE A 13 -23.48 12.99 6.07
CA PHE A 13 -23.71 11.72 5.35
C PHE A 13 -25.20 11.39 5.19
N LYS A 14 -26.01 11.69 6.22
CA LYS A 14 -27.47 11.50 6.17
C LYS A 14 -28.10 12.47 5.17
N ASP A 15 -27.70 13.74 5.21
CA ASP A 15 -28.22 14.79 4.33
C ASP A 15 -27.83 14.56 2.87
N ALA A 16 -26.62 14.05 2.62
CA ALA A 16 -26.12 13.72 1.28
C ALA A 16 -26.73 12.43 0.68
N GLN A 17 -27.60 11.73 1.43
CA GLN A 17 -28.25 10.47 1.03
C GLN A 17 -27.26 9.42 0.51
N ILE A 18 -26.10 9.32 1.17
CA ILE A 18 -25.02 8.41 0.79
C ILE A 18 -25.30 7.03 1.39
N GLY A 19 -25.20 5.97 0.58
CA GLY A 19 -25.47 4.59 1.02
C GLY A 19 -24.38 4.06 1.98
N LEU A 20 -24.70 3.06 2.81
CA LEU A 20 -23.76 2.50 3.79
C LEU A 20 -22.42 2.09 3.16
N LYS A 21 -22.46 1.39 2.02
CA LYS A 21 -21.25 1.00 1.29
C LYS A 21 -20.41 2.19 0.88
N GLU A 22 -21.04 3.26 0.37
CA GLU A 22 -20.35 4.48 -0.06
C GLU A 22 -19.72 5.21 1.12
N ILE A 23 -20.45 5.35 2.26
CA ILE A 23 -19.92 5.93 3.50
C ILE A 23 -18.64 5.21 3.91
N LEU A 24 -18.70 3.88 4.00
CA LEU A 24 -17.57 3.08 4.43
C LEU A 24 -16.40 3.18 3.43
N THR A 25 -16.67 3.21 2.13
CA THR A 25 -15.63 3.36 1.10
C THR A 25 -14.97 4.74 1.16
N VAL A 26 -15.75 5.81 1.39
CA VAL A 26 -15.22 7.17 1.60
C VAL A 26 -14.31 7.18 2.83
N MET A 27 -14.75 6.58 3.93
CA MET A 27 -13.94 6.49 5.16
C MET A 27 -12.66 5.68 4.95
N ASP A 28 -12.74 4.54 4.27
CA ASP A 28 -11.56 3.72 3.96
C ASP A 28 -10.56 4.48 3.07
N ILE A 29 -11.03 5.21 2.06
CA ILE A 29 -10.11 5.92 1.16
C ILE A 29 -9.53 7.17 1.84
N THR A 30 -10.32 7.88 2.65
CA THR A 30 -9.93 9.22 3.14
C THR A 30 -9.49 9.25 4.61
N LEU A 31 -9.93 8.30 5.43
CA LEU A 31 -9.72 8.28 6.88
C LEU A 31 -8.99 7.01 7.39
N GLU A 32 -8.72 6.01 6.55
CA GLU A 32 -8.04 4.75 6.92
C GLU A 32 -6.69 4.94 7.61
N ASP A 33 -6.01 6.07 7.44
CA ASP A 33 -4.76 6.32 8.16
C ASP A 33 -4.95 6.49 9.68
N GLN A 34 -6.15 6.58 10.23
CA GLN A 34 -6.36 6.74 11.68
C GLN A 34 -6.21 5.39 12.43
N PRO A 35 -5.32 5.28 13.44
CA PRO A 35 -5.04 4.02 14.12
C PRO A 35 -6.23 3.51 14.94
N LYS A 36 -6.59 2.23 14.77
CA LYS A 36 -7.63 1.53 15.56
C LYS A 36 -7.30 1.39 17.05
N GLU A 37 -6.03 1.51 17.44
CA GLU A 37 -5.55 1.27 18.82
C GLU A 37 -5.92 2.37 19.82
N PHE A 38 -6.52 3.47 19.39
CA PHE A 38 -7.18 4.39 20.32
C PHE A 38 -8.67 4.05 20.42
N ALA A 39 -8.96 3.09 21.29
CA ALA A 39 -10.28 2.88 21.87
C ALA A 39 -10.69 4.14 22.64
N ALA A 40 -11.31 5.07 21.91
CA ALA A 40 -12.39 5.89 22.43
C ALA A 40 -13.39 6.21 21.30
N LEU A 41 -12.91 6.43 20.06
CA LEU A 41 -13.75 6.53 18.86
C LEU A 41 -12.93 6.19 17.61
N SER A 42 -13.02 4.95 17.11
CA SER A 42 -12.71 4.62 15.71
C SER A 42 -13.49 5.56 14.78
N PRO A 43 -13.01 5.91 13.56
CA PRO A 43 -13.84 6.66 12.60
C PRO A 43 -15.23 6.04 12.41
N TYR A 44 -15.35 4.72 12.55
CA TYR A 44 -16.61 3.97 12.50
C TYR A 44 -17.46 4.09 13.78
N ASP A 45 -16.85 4.35 14.93
CA ASP A 45 -17.55 4.57 16.21
C ASP A 45 -18.15 5.99 16.30
N VAL A 46 -17.72 6.89 15.39
CA VAL A 46 -18.21 8.27 15.29
C VAL A 46 -19.60 8.35 14.68
N LEU A 47 -19.95 7.37 13.83
CA LEU A 47 -21.26 7.27 13.20
C LEU A 47 -22.15 6.38 14.08
N GLU A 48 -22.95 7.02 14.93
CA GLU A 48 -23.89 6.33 15.82
C GLU A 48 -24.79 5.35 15.02
N GLY A 49 -24.79 4.07 15.41
CA GLY A 49 -25.55 3.01 14.76
C GLY A 49 -24.93 2.42 13.47
N LEU A 50 -23.71 2.83 13.09
CA LEU A 50 -23.00 2.25 11.94
C LEU A 50 -22.64 0.79 12.18
N ASP A 51 -22.15 0.44 13.38
CA ASP A 51 -21.77 -0.94 13.71
C ASP A 51 -22.98 -1.89 13.65
N ASP A 52 -24.12 -1.47 14.23
CA ASP A 52 -25.40 -2.20 14.13
C ASP A 52 -25.88 -2.32 12.68
N SER A 53 -25.57 -1.34 11.84
CA SER A 53 -25.94 -1.35 10.41
C SER A 53 -25.04 -2.29 9.61
N ILE A 54 -23.74 -2.32 9.90
CA ILE A 54 -22.77 -3.28 9.36
C ILE A 54 -23.21 -4.69 9.76
N ASP A 55 -23.51 -4.94 11.03
CA ASP A 55 -23.90 -6.25 11.51
C ASP A 55 -25.21 -6.72 10.88
N ARG A 56 -26.25 -5.88 10.81
CA ARG A 56 -27.50 -6.21 10.10
C ARG A 56 -27.25 -6.55 8.63
N THR A 57 -26.38 -5.78 7.97
CA THR A 57 -26.02 -5.98 6.56
C THR A 57 -25.31 -7.33 6.36
N VAL A 58 -24.37 -7.68 7.26
CA VAL A 58 -23.66 -8.97 7.23
C VAL A 58 -24.62 -10.15 7.45
N HIS A 59 -25.55 -10.02 8.39
CA HIS A 59 -26.52 -11.08 8.69
C HIS A 59 -27.49 -11.32 7.54
N GLY A 60 -27.97 -10.26 6.87
CA GLY A 60 -28.87 -10.36 5.71
C GLY A 60 -28.18 -10.75 4.39
N ALA A 61 -26.85 -10.79 4.35
CA ALA A 61 -26.12 -11.00 3.12
C ALA A 61 -26.35 -12.39 2.49
N LYS A 62 -26.50 -12.45 1.16
CA LYS A 62 -26.72 -13.68 0.38
C LYS A 62 -25.56 -13.93 -0.56
N ILE A 63 -25.29 -15.21 -0.87
CA ILE A 63 -24.23 -15.58 -1.81
C ILE A 63 -24.90 -15.99 -3.12
N GLU A 64 -24.55 -15.30 -4.19
CA GLU A 64 -24.99 -15.62 -5.54
C GLU A 64 -23.83 -16.12 -6.39
N ARG A 65 -24.18 -16.87 -7.44
CA ARG A 65 -23.22 -17.52 -8.32
C ARG A 65 -23.43 -17.11 -9.77
N PHE A 66 -22.33 -16.71 -10.39
CA PHE A 66 -22.27 -16.32 -11.78
C PHE A 66 -21.36 -17.24 -12.59
N ARG A 67 -21.80 -17.58 -13.80
CA ARG A 67 -21.00 -18.33 -14.78
C ARG A 67 -20.23 -17.34 -15.68
N PRO A 68 -19.07 -17.75 -16.23
CA PRO A 68 -18.34 -16.97 -17.22
C PRO A 68 -19.26 -16.55 -18.36
N ARG A 69 -19.28 -15.26 -18.68
CA ARG A 69 -19.96 -14.72 -19.87
C ARG A 69 -18.93 -14.65 -21.01
N LYS A 70 -19.31 -15.05 -22.23
CA LYS A 70 -18.41 -14.95 -23.40
C LYS A 70 -17.95 -13.49 -23.57
N GLY A 71 -16.64 -13.27 -23.70
CA GLY A 71 -16.03 -11.94 -23.85
C GLY A 71 -15.36 -11.45 -22.57
N ASN A 72 -16.14 -10.86 -21.66
CA ASN A 72 -15.60 -9.94 -20.63
C ASN A 72 -15.41 -10.53 -19.22
N GLN A 73 -15.83 -11.76 -18.95
CA GLN A 73 -15.71 -12.35 -17.60
C GLN A 73 -15.22 -13.81 -17.69
N PRO A 74 -13.90 -14.05 -17.59
CA PRO A 74 -13.31 -15.37 -17.79
C PRO A 74 -13.48 -16.31 -16.59
N PHE A 75 -13.94 -15.77 -15.45
CA PHE A 75 -14.06 -16.46 -14.17
C PHE A 75 -15.50 -16.90 -13.90
N HIS A 76 -15.64 -18.04 -13.22
CA HIS A 76 -16.83 -18.29 -12.41
C HIS A 76 -16.69 -17.41 -11.16
N THR A 77 -17.76 -16.73 -10.76
CA THR A 77 -17.71 -15.76 -9.66
C THR A 77 -18.76 -16.12 -8.63
N PHE A 78 -18.39 -16.13 -7.35
CA PHE A 78 -19.35 -16.03 -6.25
C PHE A 78 -19.31 -14.60 -5.75
N GLU A 79 -20.47 -14.01 -5.48
CA GLU A 79 -20.58 -12.66 -4.94
C GLU A 79 -21.46 -12.69 -3.68
N ILE A 80 -21.06 -11.94 -2.67
CA ILE A 80 -21.83 -11.72 -1.45
C ILE A 80 -22.61 -10.43 -1.65
N HIS A 81 -23.93 -10.50 -1.70
CA HIS A 81 -24.81 -9.34 -1.86
C HIS A 81 -25.50 -8.98 -0.55
N THR A 82 -25.72 -7.68 -0.34
CA THR A 82 -26.73 -7.19 0.60
C THR A 82 -28.14 -7.51 0.09
N GLU A 83 -29.16 -7.33 0.93
CA GLU A 83 -30.56 -7.42 0.48
C GLU A 83 -30.89 -6.41 -0.63
N GLY A 84 -30.21 -5.25 -0.64
CA GLY A 84 -30.31 -4.24 -1.69
C GLY A 84 -29.50 -4.54 -2.95
N GLY A 85 -28.81 -5.69 -3.01
CA GLY A 85 -28.03 -6.13 -4.18
C GLY A 85 -26.58 -5.64 -4.22
N GLU A 86 -26.12 -4.88 -3.22
CA GLU A 86 -24.74 -4.37 -3.19
C GLU A 86 -23.73 -5.49 -2.91
N VAL A 87 -22.64 -5.54 -3.67
CA VAL A 87 -21.58 -6.54 -3.47
C VAL A 87 -20.68 -6.15 -2.28
N LEU A 88 -20.59 -7.04 -1.29
CA LEU A 88 -19.76 -6.96 -0.07
C LEU A 88 -18.44 -7.73 -0.16
N GLY A 89 -18.38 -8.68 -1.09
CA GLY A 89 -17.23 -9.55 -1.27
C GLY A 89 -17.45 -10.49 -2.43
N TYR A 90 -16.38 -11.09 -2.94
CA TYR A 90 -16.45 -11.98 -4.08
C TYR A 90 -15.31 -12.98 -4.10
N LEU A 91 -15.48 -14.00 -4.94
CA LEU A 91 -14.54 -15.08 -5.14
C LEU A 91 -14.49 -15.43 -6.62
N ASN A 92 -13.30 -15.37 -7.20
CA ASN A 92 -13.04 -15.72 -8.60
C ASN A 92 -12.46 -17.14 -8.69
N MET A 93 -12.95 -17.96 -9.63
CA MET A 93 -12.43 -19.31 -9.87
C MET A 93 -12.39 -19.67 -11.37
N ILE A 94 -11.49 -20.58 -11.73
CA ILE A 94 -11.37 -21.15 -13.08
C ILE A 94 -11.61 -22.65 -13.04
N TYR A 95 -12.40 -23.15 -13.99
CA TYR A 95 -12.57 -24.59 -14.18
C TYR A 95 -11.49 -25.20 -15.08
N LEU A 96 -10.90 -26.29 -14.63
CA LEU A 96 -9.94 -27.12 -15.35
C LEU A 96 -10.48 -28.55 -15.45
N ARG A 97 -10.70 -29.03 -16.68
CA ARG A 97 -11.28 -30.36 -16.92
C ARG A 97 -10.29 -31.53 -16.75
N LYS A 98 -9.01 -31.29 -17.05
CA LYS A 98 -7.95 -32.31 -17.11
C LYS A 98 -6.78 -31.86 -16.23
N PRO A 99 -6.08 -32.77 -15.53
CA PRO A 99 -6.21 -34.24 -15.58
C PRO A 99 -7.38 -34.82 -14.74
N ILE A 100 -7.91 -34.02 -13.81
CA ILE A 100 -9.16 -34.25 -13.09
C ILE A 100 -9.98 -32.97 -13.12
N PRO A 101 -11.32 -33.05 -13.05
CA PRO A 101 -12.17 -31.89 -12.84
C PRO A 101 -11.72 -31.11 -11.60
N CYS A 102 -11.38 -29.84 -11.79
CA CYS A 102 -10.91 -28.98 -10.71
C CYS A 102 -11.41 -27.55 -10.89
N TYR A 103 -11.81 -26.93 -9.78
CA TYR A 103 -11.97 -25.48 -9.69
C TYR A 103 -10.76 -24.89 -8.96
N TYR A 104 -10.00 -24.10 -9.69
CA TYR A 104 -8.90 -23.33 -9.13
C TYR A 104 -9.43 -22.00 -8.61
N LEU A 105 -9.33 -21.79 -7.30
CA LEU A 105 -9.61 -20.53 -6.62
C LEU A 105 -8.50 -19.55 -6.97
N VAL A 106 -8.87 -18.47 -7.67
CA VAL A 106 -7.91 -17.45 -8.11
C VAL A 106 -7.72 -16.42 -7.02
N TYR A 107 -8.84 -15.90 -6.49
CA TYR A 107 -8.82 -14.78 -5.57
C TYR A 107 -10.12 -14.73 -4.74
N VAL A 108 -10.01 -14.25 -3.51
CA VAL A 108 -11.13 -14.02 -2.58
C VAL A 108 -10.94 -12.65 -1.95
N GLU A 109 -11.99 -11.85 -1.97
CA GLU A 109 -11.99 -10.54 -1.34
C GLU A 109 -13.27 -10.29 -0.57
N VAL A 110 -13.12 -9.68 0.59
CA VAL A 110 -14.19 -9.04 1.35
C VAL A 110 -13.81 -7.59 1.51
N LEU A 111 -14.75 -6.69 1.27
CA LEU A 111 -14.55 -5.26 1.47
C LEU A 111 -14.05 -5.00 2.90
N SER A 112 -13.04 -4.14 3.05
CA SER A 112 -12.35 -3.87 4.33
C SER A 112 -13.25 -3.70 5.55
N PRO A 113 -14.37 -2.94 5.47
CA PRO A 113 -15.26 -2.71 6.62
C PRO A 113 -15.96 -3.97 7.13
N PHE A 114 -16.13 -4.97 6.26
CA PHE A 114 -16.83 -6.22 6.56
C PHE A 114 -15.87 -7.39 6.85
N ARG A 115 -14.55 -7.13 6.85
CA ARG A 115 -13.55 -8.12 7.24
C ARG A 115 -13.68 -8.45 8.74
N GLY A 116 -13.32 -9.67 9.12
CA GLY A 116 -13.45 -10.15 10.50
C GLY A 116 -14.88 -10.53 10.93
N ARG A 117 -15.91 -10.24 10.13
CA ARG A 117 -17.33 -10.55 10.42
C ARG A 117 -17.81 -11.89 9.83
N GLY A 118 -16.88 -12.80 9.50
CA GLY A 118 -17.20 -14.15 9.01
C GLY A 118 -17.60 -14.28 7.52
N LEU A 119 -17.75 -13.18 6.77
CA LEU A 119 -18.10 -13.23 5.34
C LEU A 119 -17.10 -14.05 4.48
N GLY A 120 -15.80 -13.91 4.76
CA GLY A 120 -14.76 -14.68 4.08
C GLY A 120 -14.90 -16.20 4.31
N GLN A 121 -15.26 -16.61 5.53
CA GLN A 121 -15.52 -18.02 5.83
C GLN A 121 -16.78 -18.51 5.12
N ARG A 122 -17.84 -17.69 5.07
CA ARG A 122 -19.11 -18.04 4.40
C ARG A 122 -18.91 -18.30 2.92
N ILE A 123 -18.19 -17.44 2.19
CA ILE A 123 -17.96 -17.62 0.75
C ILE A 123 -17.03 -18.79 0.44
N LEU A 124 -16.01 -19.03 1.27
CA LEU A 124 -15.13 -20.19 1.13
C LEU A 124 -15.86 -21.51 1.43
N LYS A 125 -16.75 -21.53 2.43
CA LYS A 125 -17.60 -22.68 2.74
C LYS A 125 -18.54 -22.99 1.57
N ALA A 126 -19.22 -21.98 1.04
CA ALA A 126 -20.08 -22.12 -0.13
C ALA A 126 -19.30 -22.67 -1.35
N PHE A 127 -18.05 -22.24 -1.52
CA PHE A 127 -17.18 -22.78 -2.57
C PHE A 127 -16.83 -24.26 -2.35
N GLY A 128 -16.50 -24.66 -1.11
CA GLY A 128 -16.28 -26.07 -0.75
C GLY A 128 -17.49 -26.96 -1.04
N GLU A 129 -18.67 -26.55 -0.56
CA GLU A 129 -19.95 -27.23 -0.84
C GLU A 129 -20.22 -27.34 -2.34
N PHE A 130 -19.97 -26.26 -3.09
CA PHE A 130 -20.08 -26.28 -4.54
C PHE A 130 -19.12 -27.27 -5.23
N THR A 131 -17.87 -27.38 -4.76
CA THR A 131 -16.92 -28.36 -5.30
C THR A 131 -17.33 -29.80 -4.99
N GLU A 132 -17.93 -30.03 -3.82
CA GLU A 132 -18.52 -31.31 -3.43
C GLU A 132 -19.67 -31.71 -4.37
N ASP A 133 -20.63 -30.81 -4.56
CA ASP A 133 -21.79 -31.00 -5.45
C ASP A 133 -21.41 -31.28 -6.91
N LYS A 134 -20.26 -30.75 -7.35
CA LYS A 134 -19.72 -30.97 -8.70
C LYS A 134 -18.76 -32.14 -8.80
N GLY A 135 -18.46 -32.84 -7.71
CA GLY A 135 -17.45 -33.91 -7.69
C GLY A 135 -16.13 -33.44 -8.32
N SER A 136 -15.71 -32.22 -8.02
CA SER A 136 -14.54 -31.58 -8.60
C SER A 136 -13.58 -31.14 -7.51
N VAL A 137 -12.28 -31.32 -7.71
CA VAL A 137 -11.27 -30.90 -6.72
C VAL A 137 -11.23 -29.37 -6.61
N GLY A 138 -11.20 -28.84 -5.39
CA GLY A 138 -10.84 -27.45 -5.13
C GLY A 138 -9.33 -27.30 -5.00
N LEU A 139 -8.74 -26.28 -5.61
CA LEU A 139 -7.31 -25.99 -5.50
C LEU A 139 -7.09 -24.48 -5.35
N LEU A 140 -6.15 -24.07 -4.52
CA LEU A 140 -5.77 -22.66 -4.32
C LEU A 140 -4.29 -22.53 -4.02
N ASP A 141 -3.76 -21.32 -4.14
CA ASP A 141 -2.43 -20.95 -3.65
C ASP A 141 -2.60 -20.03 -2.43
N ASN A 142 -2.15 -20.46 -1.26
CA ASN A 142 -2.30 -19.70 -0.04
C ASN A 142 -1.22 -18.63 0.04
N ILE A 143 -1.54 -17.43 -0.45
CA ILE A 143 -0.66 -16.26 -0.44
C ILE A 143 -0.65 -15.53 0.91
N ILE A 144 -1.46 -15.97 1.88
CA ILE A 144 -1.53 -15.35 3.19
C ILE A 144 -0.22 -15.66 3.94
N PRO A 145 0.47 -14.67 4.53
CA PRO A 145 1.66 -14.92 5.33
C PRO A 145 1.34 -15.79 6.56
N PRO A 146 2.21 -16.74 6.96
CA PRO A 146 1.98 -17.58 8.14
C PRO A 146 1.76 -16.83 9.45
N ALA A 147 2.27 -15.61 9.56
CA ALA A 147 2.09 -14.73 10.71
C ALA A 147 0.70 -14.08 10.78
N ASP A 148 -0.06 -14.07 9.68
CA ASP A 148 -1.40 -13.46 9.63
C ASP A 148 -2.42 -14.35 10.36
N PRO A 149 -3.28 -13.79 11.24
CA PRO A 149 -4.32 -14.54 11.96
C PRO A 149 -5.29 -15.33 11.06
N THR A 150 -5.42 -14.91 9.80
CA THR A 150 -6.28 -15.54 8.79
C THR A 150 -5.59 -16.66 8.01
N TYR A 151 -4.28 -16.89 8.19
CA TYR A 151 -3.53 -17.95 7.49
C TYR A 151 -4.20 -19.32 7.59
N GLY A 152 -4.69 -19.67 8.78
CA GLY A 152 -5.35 -20.94 9.06
C GLY A 152 -6.80 -21.07 8.58
N ILE A 153 -7.36 -20.07 7.87
CA ILE A 153 -8.76 -20.08 7.43
C ILE A 153 -9.08 -21.30 6.56
N TYR A 154 -8.18 -21.65 5.64
CA TYR A 154 -8.38 -22.78 4.73
C TYR A 154 -8.36 -24.10 5.48
N THR A 155 -7.37 -24.31 6.35
CA THR A 155 -7.27 -25.55 7.14
C THR A 155 -8.49 -25.76 8.04
N LYS A 156 -9.01 -24.69 8.66
CA LYS A 156 -10.25 -24.73 9.46
C LYS A 156 -11.48 -25.13 8.64
N LEU A 157 -11.45 -24.93 7.32
CA LEU A 157 -12.50 -25.31 6.37
C LEU A 157 -12.21 -26.65 5.68
N GLY A 158 -11.27 -27.45 6.20
CA GLY A 158 -10.98 -28.80 5.70
C GLY A 158 -10.06 -28.86 4.48
N TRP A 159 -9.46 -27.74 4.09
CA TRP A 159 -8.41 -27.73 3.06
C TRP A 159 -7.13 -28.34 3.63
N LYS A 160 -6.39 -29.05 2.78
CA LYS A 160 -5.11 -29.68 3.15
C LYS A 160 -3.98 -29.12 2.30
N PRO A 161 -2.77 -28.95 2.85
CA PRO A 161 -1.57 -28.77 2.03
C PRO A 161 -1.48 -29.86 0.97
N ILE A 162 -1.09 -29.49 -0.24
CA ILE A 162 -0.94 -30.47 -1.32
C ILE A 162 0.21 -31.44 -1.05
N GLU A 163 1.19 -31.01 -0.26
CA GLU A 163 2.36 -31.77 0.19
C GLU A 163 1.93 -33.01 0.99
N ASP A 164 0.88 -32.88 1.82
CA ASP A 164 0.32 -34.00 2.60
C ASP A 164 -0.20 -35.13 1.70
N LEU A 165 -0.60 -34.81 0.46
CA LEU A 165 -1.12 -35.78 -0.51
C LEU A 165 -0.10 -36.18 -1.59
N SER A 166 0.93 -35.36 -1.80
CA SER A 166 1.88 -35.52 -2.92
C SER A 166 3.32 -35.82 -2.49
N GLY A 167 3.63 -35.79 -1.19
CA GLY A 167 4.95 -36.03 -0.62
C GLY A 167 5.90 -34.83 -0.75
N GLU A 168 6.72 -34.59 0.27
CA GLU A 168 7.72 -33.52 0.28
C GLU A 168 8.69 -33.63 -0.91
N GLY A 169 8.95 -32.51 -1.59
CA GLY A 169 9.98 -32.40 -2.64
C GLY A 169 9.51 -32.49 -4.10
N MET A 170 8.24 -32.82 -4.39
CA MET A 170 7.73 -32.84 -5.77
C MET A 170 7.17 -31.49 -6.26
N VAL A 171 6.80 -30.60 -5.36
CA VAL A 171 6.34 -29.25 -5.67
C VAL A 171 7.54 -28.29 -5.60
N ASN A 172 8.51 -28.46 -6.50
CA ASN A 172 9.57 -27.46 -6.67
C ASN A 172 8.93 -26.16 -7.22
N GLY A 173 8.88 -25.14 -6.38
CA GLY A 173 8.47 -23.78 -6.75
C GLY A 173 7.54 -23.15 -5.71
N GLY A 174 7.92 -21.97 -5.22
CA GLY A 174 7.41 -21.33 -4.00
C GLY A 174 5.97 -20.80 -4.05
N GLY A 175 5.00 -21.70 -3.98
CA GLY A 175 3.60 -21.40 -3.63
C GLY A 175 3.11 -22.38 -2.58
N HIS A 176 2.19 -21.95 -1.71
CA HIS A 176 1.63 -22.77 -0.62
C HIS A 176 0.29 -23.34 -1.08
N TYR A 177 0.32 -24.34 -1.96
CA TYR A 177 -0.89 -24.86 -2.58
C TYR A 177 -1.72 -25.69 -1.61
N MET A 178 -3.00 -25.33 -1.50
CA MET A 178 -3.97 -26.05 -0.67
C MET A 178 -5.02 -26.72 -1.56
N VAL A 179 -5.44 -27.92 -1.20
CA VAL A 179 -6.39 -28.73 -1.95
C VAL A 179 -7.58 -29.15 -1.09
N TYR A 180 -8.76 -29.06 -1.68
CA TYR A 180 -10.00 -29.62 -1.16
C TYR A 180 -10.41 -30.78 -2.05
N VAL A 181 -10.44 -32.00 -1.51
CA VAL A 181 -10.80 -33.21 -2.24
C VAL A 181 -12.18 -33.68 -1.78
N PRO A 182 -13.22 -33.55 -2.62
CA PRO A 182 -14.54 -34.08 -2.31
C PRO A 182 -14.54 -35.57 -1.95
N VAL A 183 -15.43 -35.97 -1.05
CA VAL A 183 -15.59 -37.37 -0.62
C VAL A 183 -16.00 -38.25 -1.79
N SER A 184 -16.74 -37.68 -2.75
CA SER A 184 -17.16 -38.34 -3.98
C SER A 184 -16.01 -38.71 -4.93
N ILE A 185 -14.84 -38.08 -4.80
CA ILE A 185 -13.70 -38.35 -5.69
C ILE A 185 -12.88 -39.53 -5.17
N ARG A 186 -13.10 -40.69 -5.78
CA ARG A 186 -12.22 -41.86 -5.68
C ARG A 186 -11.45 -42.03 -6.98
N ALA A 187 -10.46 -41.16 -7.22
CA ALA A 187 -9.64 -41.23 -8.41
C ALA A 187 -8.41 -42.13 -8.15
N PRO A 188 -8.19 -43.20 -8.94
CA PRO A 188 -6.89 -43.85 -8.98
C PRO A 188 -5.84 -42.82 -9.40
N ASP A 189 -4.64 -42.90 -8.82
CA ASP A 189 -3.51 -41.99 -9.08
C ASP A 189 -3.78 -40.51 -8.81
N LEU A 190 -4.63 -40.20 -7.81
CA LEU A 190 -4.96 -38.82 -7.42
C LEU A 190 -3.71 -37.95 -7.25
N ARG A 191 -2.67 -38.50 -6.60
CA ARG A 191 -1.37 -37.84 -6.41
C ARG A 191 -0.75 -37.38 -7.73
N GLU A 192 -0.61 -38.27 -8.72
CA GLU A 192 -0.01 -37.93 -10.01
C GLU A 192 -0.86 -36.91 -10.78
N LYS A 193 -2.20 -37.03 -10.67
CA LYS A 193 -3.13 -36.09 -11.29
C LYS A 193 -3.06 -34.70 -10.65
N LEU A 194 -2.89 -34.59 -9.33
CA LEU A 194 -2.69 -33.32 -8.63
C LEU A 194 -1.38 -32.63 -9.07
N VAL A 195 -0.28 -33.38 -9.20
CA VAL A 195 1.00 -32.84 -9.69
C VAL A 195 0.86 -32.30 -11.13
N LYS A 196 0.22 -33.06 -12.02
CA LYS A 196 -0.05 -32.62 -13.40
C LYS A 196 -0.98 -31.39 -13.45
N LEU A 197 -1.91 -31.26 -12.51
CA LEU A 197 -2.80 -30.11 -12.38
C LEU A 197 -2.02 -28.85 -11.96
N LEU A 198 -1.16 -28.96 -10.95
CA LEU A 198 -0.28 -27.87 -10.52
C LEU A 198 0.60 -27.35 -11.67
N PHE A 199 1.21 -28.25 -12.43
CA PHE A 199 2.02 -27.86 -13.59
C PHE A 199 1.21 -27.04 -14.62
N ARG A 200 -0.05 -27.44 -14.87
CA ARG A 200 -0.94 -26.70 -15.78
C ARG A 200 -1.35 -25.34 -15.23
N ILE A 201 -1.56 -25.23 -13.93
CA ILE A 201 -1.86 -23.94 -13.28
C ILE A 201 -0.64 -23.04 -13.36
N LYS A 202 0.55 -23.51 -12.99
CA LYS A 202 1.80 -22.75 -13.12
C LYS A 202 2.01 -22.23 -14.54
N LYS A 203 1.76 -23.06 -15.57
CA LYS A 203 1.83 -22.64 -16.98
C LYS A 203 0.79 -21.56 -17.36
N LYS A 204 -0.41 -21.61 -16.78
CA LYS A 204 -1.48 -20.64 -17.05
C LYS A 204 -1.42 -19.41 -16.14
N ARG A 205 -0.65 -19.45 -15.07
CA ARG A 205 -0.62 -18.45 -14.00
C ARG A 205 -0.44 -17.02 -14.53
N PRO A 206 0.50 -16.72 -15.46
CA PRO A 206 0.61 -15.38 -16.03
C PRO A 206 -0.70 -14.87 -16.66
N ILE A 207 -1.41 -15.71 -17.42
CA ILE A 207 -2.67 -15.31 -18.09
C ILE A 207 -3.79 -15.13 -17.06
N ILE A 208 -3.80 -15.94 -15.99
CA ILE A 208 -4.76 -15.83 -14.89
C ILE A 208 -4.54 -14.50 -14.17
N ASP A 209 -3.29 -14.21 -13.78
CA ASP A 209 -2.91 -12.99 -13.08
C ASP A 209 -3.20 -11.74 -13.93
N MET A 210 -2.89 -11.75 -15.23
CA MET A 210 -3.22 -10.62 -16.12
C MET A 210 -4.72 -10.31 -16.13
N ARG A 211 -5.58 -11.33 -16.18
CA ARG A 211 -7.04 -11.16 -16.23
C ARG A 211 -7.62 -10.74 -14.88
N ASP A 212 -7.07 -11.27 -13.79
CA ASP A 212 -7.49 -10.89 -12.44
C ASP A 212 -7.05 -9.45 -12.14
N ASN A 213 -5.83 -9.06 -12.53
CA ASN A 213 -5.34 -7.69 -12.47
C ASN A 213 -6.25 -6.73 -13.24
N GLU A 214 -6.64 -7.06 -14.48
CA GLU A 214 -7.57 -6.24 -15.27
C GLU A 214 -8.92 -6.04 -14.56
N ALA A 215 -9.50 -7.12 -14.01
CA ALA A 215 -10.77 -7.05 -13.30
C ALA A 215 -10.66 -6.23 -12.00
N MET A 216 -9.58 -6.41 -11.25
CA MET A 216 -9.29 -5.64 -10.03
C MET A 216 -9.13 -4.15 -10.35
N VAL A 217 -8.34 -3.80 -11.37
CA VAL A 217 -8.13 -2.40 -11.77
C VAL A 217 -9.44 -1.72 -12.17
N LYS A 218 -10.30 -2.38 -12.97
CA LYS A 218 -11.62 -1.85 -13.34
C LYS A 218 -12.50 -1.54 -12.14
N ARG A 219 -12.53 -2.46 -11.17
CA ARG A 219 -13.32 -2.32 -9.94
C ARG A 219 -12.78 -1.16 -9.11
N THR A 220 -11.48 -1.11 -8.88
CA THR A 220 -10.86 -0.03 -8.09
C THR A 220 -11.05 1.35 -8.75
N ILE A 221 -11.01 1.45 -10.09
CA ILE A 221 -11.35 2.70 -10.80
C ILE A 221 -12.82 3.08 -10.54
N SER A 222 -13.74 2.12 -10.59
CA SER A 222 -15.15 2.36 -10.28
C SER A 222 -15.35 2.82 -8.83
N GLU A 223 -14.63 2.22 -7.88
CA GLU A 223 -14.68 2.62 -6.47
C GLU A 223 -14.17 4.05 -6.27
N PHE A 224 -13.06 4.44 -6.90
CA PHE A 224 -12.58 5.82 -6.83
C PHE A 224 -13.59 6.80 -7.44
N ARG A 225 -14.27 6.46 -8.53
CA ARG A 225 -15.34 7.31 -9.09
C ARG A 225 -16.49 7.49 -8.11
N SER A 226 -16.99 6.40 -7.52
CA SER A 226 -18.05 6.46 -6.53
C SER A 226 -17.65 7.27 -5.29
N VAL A 227 -16.40 7.15 -4.82
CA VAL A 227 -15.90 7.98 -3.72
C VAL A 227 -15.79 9.45 -4.11
N TYR A 228 -15.31 9.76 -5.32
CA TYR A 228 -15.26 11.14 -5.80
C TYR A 228 -16.65 11.77 -5.86
N GLU A 229 -17.63 11.07 -6.44
CA GLU A 229 -19.04 11.53 -6.49
C GLU A 229 -19.65 11.68 -5.09
N ALA A 230 -19.34 10.77 -4.16
CA ALA A 230 -19.78 10.86 -2.78
C ALA A 230 -19.16 12.07 -2.05
N LEU A 231 -17.87 12.36 -2.29
CA LEU A 231 -17.22 13.56 -1.75
C LEU A 231 -17.82 14.86 -2.33
N GLU A 232 -18.12 14.89 -3.63
CA GLU A 232 -18.81 16.04 -4.23
C GLU A 232 -20.19 16.27 -3.62
N ARG A 233 -20.97 15.20 -3.37
CA ARG A 233 -22.26 15.29 -2.66
C ARG A 233 -22.10 15.74 -1.21
N LEU A 234 -21.11 15.20 -0.49
CA LEU A 234 -20.87 15.49 0.93
C LEU A 234 -20.54 16.96 1.17
N PHE A 235 -19.87 17.60 0.20
CA PHE A 235 -19.44 18.99 0.27
C PHE A 235 -20.16 19.88 -0.74
N ASP A 236 -21.36 19.50 -1.23
CA ASP A 236 -22.07 20.26 -2.27
C ASP A 236 -22.38 21.70 -1.87
N ILE A 237 -22.60 21.97 -0.57
CA ILE A 237 -22.82 23.33 -0.06
C ILE A 237 -21.53 24.15 -0.10
N GLU A 238 -20.43 23.63 0.46
CA GLU A 238 -19.12 24.29 0.42
C GLU A 238 -18.68 24.52 -1.01
N LEU A 239 -18.93 23.50 -1.83
CA LEU A 239 -18.77 23.59 -3.25
C LEU A 239 -19.68 24.71 -3.77
N SER A 240 -20.98 24.58 -3.95
CA SER A 240 -21.82 25.62 -4.57
C SER A 240 -21.57 27.07 -4.10
N THR A 241 -21.23 27.28 -2.83
CA THR A 241 -20.96 28.61 -2.25
C THR A 241 -19.52 29.14 -2.43
N GLY A 242 -18.58 28.30 -2.89
CA GLY A 242 -17.16 28.65 -2.99
C GLY A 242 -16.46 28.80 -1.64
N THR A 243 -17.09 28.34 -0.56
CA THR A 243 -16.47 28.28 0.76
C THR A 243 -15.56 27.06 0.86
N SER A 244 -14.61 27.09 1.78
CA SER A 244 -13.67 25.99 1.95
C SER A 244 -13.45 25.66 3.41
N ASP A 245 -13.53 24.38 3.73
CA ASP A 245 -13.33 23.83 5.06
C ASP A 245 -12.08 22.94 5.07
N PRO A 246 -11.27 22.96 6.15
CA PRO A 246 -10.12 22.07 6.30
C PRO A 246 -10.42 20.57 6.14
N LEU A 247 -11.61 20.10 6.54
CA LEU A 247 -12.01 18.70 6.36
C LEU A 247 -12.24 18.36 4.89
N MET A 248 -12.93 19.23 4.13
CA MET A 248 -13.03 19.11 2.67
C MET A 248 -11.64 19.05 2.02
N HIS A 249 -10.73 19.98 2.36
CA HIS A 249 -9.35 19.95 1.84
C HIS A 249 -8.65 18.63 2.14
N PHE A 250 -8.78 18.13 3.38
CA PHE A 250 -8.12 16.91 3.81
C PHE A 250 -8.64 15.70 3.05
N MET A 251 -9.96 15.54 2.95
CA MET A 251 -10.56 14.37 2.29
C MET A 251 -10.22 14.33 0.80
N PHE A 252 -10.29 15.46 0.09
CA PHE A 252 -9.87 15.52 -1.31
C PHE A 252 -8.35 15.34 -1.48
N THR A 253 -7.53 15.84 -0.55
CA THR A 253 -6.07 15.60 -0.57
C THR A 253 -5.78 14.10 -0.40
N LYS A 254 -6.43 13.43 0.55
CA LYS A 254 -6.30 11.98 0.78
C LYS A 254 -6.79 11.16 -0.41
N PHE A 255 -7.94 11.51 -0.97
CA PHE A 255 -8.45 10.89 -2.19
C PHE A 255 -7.42 10.96 -3.33
N VAL A 256 -6.91 12.15 -3.64
CA VAL A 256 -5.94 12.36 -4.75
C VAL A 256 -4.63 11.61 -4.48
N THR A 257 -4.10 11.67 -3.27
CA THR A 257 -2.86 10.95 -2.94
C THR A 257 -3.02 9.43 -3.02
N LYS A 258 -4.20 8.88 -2.67
CA LYS A 258 -4.51 7.45 -2.87
C LYS A 258 -4.66 7.09 -4.35
N VAL A 259 -5.29 7.94 -5.17
CA VAL A 259 -5.37 7.77 -6.63
C VAL A 259 -3.98 7.74 -7.25
N LEU A 260 -3.10 8.71 -6.90
CA LEU A 260 -1.70 8.73 -7.35
C LEU A 260 -0.93 7.48 -6.90
N GLY A 261 -1.16 7.02 -5.66
CA GLY A 261 -0.57 5.78 -5.15
C GLY A 261 -1.03 4.55 -5.95
N PHE A 262 -2.30 4.49 -6.33
CA PHE A 262 -2.84 3.45 -7.19
C PHE A 262 -2.24 3.50 -8.60
N GLN A 263 -2.13 4.68 -9.22
CA GLN A 263 -1.47 4.88 -10.52
C GLN A 263 -0.07 4.25 -10.57
N ARG A 264 0.75 4.54 -9.55
CA ARG A 264 2.10 3.98 -9.46
C ARG A 264 2.10 2.45 -9.32
N ARG A 265 1.17 1.89 -8.54
CA ARG A 265 1.08 0.43 -8.36
C ARG A 265 0.66 -0.29 -9.64
N ILE A 266 -0.36 0.21 -10.34
CA ILE A 266 -0.86 -0.48 -11.54
C ILE A 266 0.12 -0.48 -12.71
N ALA A 267 1.01 0.52 -12.79
CA ALA A 267 2.08 0.56 -13.79
C ALA A 267 3.05 -0.62 -13.69
N SER A 268 3.10 -1.31 -12.54
CA SER A 268 3.93 -2.49 -12.31
C SER A 268 3.22 -3.83 -12.54
N LEU A 269 1.91 -3.82 -12.81
CA LEU A 269 1.12 -5.04 -12.94
C LEU A 269 1.35 -5.77 -14.27
N LEU A 270 1.50 -7.09 -14.19
CA LEU A 270 1.66 -7.95 -15.36
C LEU A 270 0.42 -7.83 -16.27
N GLY A 271 0.66 -7.51 -17.55
CA GLY A 271 -0.37 -7.42 -18.59
C GLY A 271 -1.16 -6.13 -18.63
N TYR A 272 -0.86 -5.17 -17.76
CA TYR A 272 -1.47 -3.86 -17.81
C TYR A 272 -0.58 -2.91 -18.63
N THR A 273 -1.01 -2.53 -19.83
CA THR A 273 -0.27 -1.64 -20.73
C THR A 273 -0.78 -0.19 -20.72
N GLY A 274 -1.57 0.19 -19.70
CA GLY A 274 -2.08 1.56 -19.55
C GLY A 274 -3.27 1.94 -20.44
N GLY A 275 -3.83 1.01 -21.23
CA GLY A 275 -4.95 1.27 -22.15
C GLY A 275 -6.28 1.58 -21.45
N GLU A 276 -6.45 1.16 -20.19
CA GLU A 276 -7.57 1.52 -19.33
C GLU A 276 -7.15 2.64 -18.38
N SER A 277 -6.71 3.76 -18.96
CA SER A 277 -6.07 4.88 -18.28
C SER A 277 -6.91 5.43 -17.11
N LEU A 278 -6.22 5.91 -16.07
CA LEU A 278 -6.80 6.69 -14.98
C LEU A 278 -7.19 8.12 -15.38
N GLU A 279 -6.96 8.51 -16.65
CA GLU A 279 -7.69 9.62 -17.30
C GLU A 279 -9.22 9.48 -17.16
N GLN A 280 -9.68 8.27 -16.85
CA GLN A 280 -11.04 7.94 -16.49
C GLN A 280 -11.57 8.57 -15.19
N ILE A 281 -10.69 9.07 -14.31
CA ILE A 281 -11.07 9.82 -13.11
C ILE A 281 -10.72 11.29 -13.36
N SER A 282 -11.69 12.02 -13.91
CA SER A 282 -11.54 13.45 -14.16
C SER A 282 -11.82 14.23 -12.88
N ILE A 283 -10.77 14.83 -12.31
CA ILE A 283 -10.93 15.76 -11.19
C ILE A 283 -11.34 17.11 -11.76
N SER A 284 -12.42 17.70 -11.26
CA SER A 284 -12.89 18.99 -11.73
C SER A 284 -11.89 20.11 -11.40
N ASP A 285 -11.83 21.16 -12.24
CA ASP A 285 -10.90 22.29 -12.02
C ASP A 285 -11.14 23.00 -10.70
N ARG A 286 -12.37 22.90 -10.21
CA ARG A 286 -12.79 23.38 -8.91
C ARG A 286 -12.06 22.67 -7.77
N ILE A 287 -12.07 21.34 -7.77
CA ILE A 287 -11.33 20.54 -6.79
C ILE A 287 -9.82 20.74 -6.96
N LYS A 288 -9.32 20.78 -8.20
CA LYS A 288 -7.90 21.08 -8.51
C LYS A 288 -7.42 22.40 -7.89
N SER A 289 -8.31 23.38 -7.74
CA SER A 289 -7.99 24.70 -7.20
C SER A 289 -7.90 24.77 -5.68
N LEU A 290 -8.37 23.72 -4.98
CA LEU A 290 -8.38 23.65 -3.52
C LEU A 290 -6.95 23.57 -2.97
N PRO A 291 -6.65 24.31 -1.89
CA PRO A 291 -5.46 24.09 -1.06
C PRO A 291 -5.37 22.63 -0.59
N ILE A 292 -4.16 22.10 -0.54
CA ILE A 292 -3.94 20.77 0.05
C ILE A 292 -3.94 20.84 1.58
N GLN A 293 -4.42 19.77 2.21
CA GLN A 293 -4.37 19.56 3.65
C GLN A 293 -3.92 18.11 3.89
N PRO A 294 -2.60 17.84 3.94
CA PRO A 294 -2.08 16.47 3.86
C PRO A 294 -1.98 15.76 5.21
N TYR A 295 -2.14 16.52 6.30
CA TYR A 295 -2.10 16.05 7.68
C TYR A 295 -3.44 16.28 8.38
N SER A 296 -3.75 15.39 9.30
CA SER A 296 -4.94 15.46 10.14
C SER A 296 -4.81 16.64 11.09
N LEU A 297 -5.84 17.47 11.16
CA LEU A 297 -5.96 18.50 12.20
C LEU A 297 -6.67 17.97 13.44
N TRP A 298 -7.04 16.68 13.46
CA TRP A 298 -7.97 16.12 14.42
C TRP A 298 -7.28 15.24 15.46
N GLY A 299 -7.44 15.62 16.72
CA GLY A 299 -7.11 14.82 17.90
C GLY A 299 -7.96 15.27 19.07
N SER A 300 -8.08 14.46 20.13
CA SER A 300 -8.58 14.99 21.40
C SER A 300 -7.54 15.97 21.94
N LYS A 301 -7.96 17.11 22.50
CA LYS A 301 -7.02 18.04 23.17
C LYS A 301 -6.39 17.38 24.41
N GLU A 302 -6.93 16.25 24.84
CA GLU A 302 -6.52 15.50 26.04
C GLU A 302 -5.36 14.54 25.76
N VAL A 303 -5.17 14.08 24.52
CA VAL A 303 -4.03 13.23 24.16
C VAL A 303 -2.83 14.13 23.91
N GLN A 304 -1.86 14.08 24.83
CA GLN A 304 -0.56 14.71 24.63
C GLN A 304 0.19 14.03 23.48
N ALA A 305 1.00 14.82 22.76
CA ALA A 305 1.88 14.27 21.75
C ALA A 305 2.83 13.24 22.36
N GLU A 306 2.98 12.10 21.67
CA GLU A 306 3.90 11.04 22.07
C GLU A 306 5.20 11.17 21.28
N ILE A 307 6.34 11.10 21.96
CA ILE A 307 7.66 11.20 21.34
C ILE A 307 8.57 10.14 21.97
N TRP A 308 9.19 9.33 21.12
CA TRP A 308 10.15 8.33 21.57
C TRP A 308 11.23 8.08 20.52
N GLY A 309 12.41 7.66 20.95
CA GLY A 309 13.57 7.56 20.07
C GLY A 309 14.88 7.47 20.84
N GLU A 310 15.95 7.90 20.18
CA GLU A 310 17.26 8.08 20.81
C GLU A 310 17.19 9.17 21.88
N GLU A 311 17.49 8.82 23.12
CA GLU A 311 17.31 9.70 24.28
C GLU A 311 18.06 11.03 24.15
N LYS A 312 19.29 11.00 23.63
CA LYS A 312 20.09 12.21 23.37
C LYS A 312 19.40 13.12 22.36
N MET A 313 18.88 12.55 21.27
CA MET A 313 18.17 13.31 20.25
C MET A 313 16.90 13.93 20.82
N VAL A 314 16.05 13.14 21.48
CA VAL A 314 14.77 13.62 22.01
C VAL A 314 14.95 14.74 23.03
N ARG A 315 15.97 14.67 23.89
CA ARG A 315 16.25 15.71 24.89
C ARG A 315 16.62 17.05 24.26
N THR A 316 17.42 17.06 23.18
CA THR A 316 17.93 18.30 22.58
C THR A 316 16.92 19.03 21.69
N LEU A 317 15.84 18.36 21.28
CA LEU A 317 14.83 18.95 20.39
C LEU A 317 14.17 20.22 20.98
N PRO A 318 13.75 21.18 20.13
CA PRO A 318 13.00 22.36 20.55
C PRO A 318 11.74 22.01 21.36
N GLU A 319 11.42 22.82 22.37
CA GLU A 319 10.24 22.61 23.22
C GLU A 319 8.92 22.82 22.45
N GLU A 320 8.92 23.71 21.45
CA GLU A 320 7.77 23.93 20.57
C GLU A 320 7.44 22.67 19.77
N LEU A 321 8.46 22.01 19.22
CA LEU A 321 8.32 20.73 18.52
C LEU A 321 7.82 19.63 19.44
N LYS A 322 8.23 19.62 20.72
CA LYS A 322 7.76 18.63 21.70
C LYS A 322 6.29 18.83 22.08
N LYS A 323 5.84 20.08 22.15
CA LYS A 323 4.47 20.45 22.56
C LYS A 323 3.46 20.31 21.44
N GLU A 324 3.78 20.77 20.23
CA GLU A 324 2.89 20.73 19.06
C GLU A 324 3.62 20.19 17.82
N PRO A 325 3.99 18.89 17.77
CA PRO A 325 4.81 18.36 16.69
C PRO A 325 4.20 18.54 15.30
N THR A 326 2.91 18.26 15.12
CA THR A 326 2.25 18.36 13.81
C THR A 326 2.37 19.76 13.24
N LYS A 327 2.04 20.77 14.05
CA LYS A 327 2.07 22.16 13.61
C LYS A 327 3.51 22.60 13.30
N TYR A 328 4.44 22.30 14.21
CA TYR A 328 5.84 22.65 14.02
C TYR A 328 6.42 22.02 12.75
N ILE A 329 6.18 20.72 12.52
CA ILE A 329 6.75 19.98 11.39
C ILE A 329 6.13 20.43 10.07
N GLU A 330 4.83 20.68 10.01
CA GLU A 330 4.16 21.07 8.76
C GLU A 330 4.48 22.50 8.32
N ASP A 331 4.94 23.34 9.25
CA ASP A 331 5.47 24.68 8.96
C ASP A 331 6.93 24.67 8.45
N LEU A 332 7.62 23.53 8.49
CA LEU A 332 8.99 23.40 7.99
C LEU A 332 9.06 23.42 6.45
N PRO A 333 10.21 23.82 5.87
CA PRO A 333 10.44 23.76 4.43
C PRO A 333 10.28 22.34 3.86
N LEU A 334 9.81 22.25 2.62
CA LEU A 334 9.75 20.99 1.87
C LEU A 334 11.16 20.46 1.57
N TYR A 335 11.33 19.14 1.63
CA TYR A 335 12.58 18.50 1.21
C TYR A 335 12.80 18.63 -0.30
N ARG A 336 13.88 19.31 -0.69
CA ARG A 336 14.20 19.67 -2.08
C ARG A 336 14.76 18.50 -2.88
N ARG A 337 13.88 17.57 -3.23
CA ARG A 337 14.17 16.45 -4.14
C ARG A 337 14.32 16.93 -5.59
N PRO A 338 15.07 16.24 -6.46
CA PRO A 338 15.22 16.61 -7.87
C PRO A 338 13.92 16.87 -8.62
N TYR A 339 12.88 16.04 -8.43
CA TYR A 339 11.58 16.30 -9.08
C TYR A 339 10.94 17.59 -8.61
N LEU A 340 10.95 17.82 -7.30
CA LEU A 340 10.37 19.03 -6.73
C LEU A 340 11.14 20.26 -7.20
N SER A 341 12.49 20.25 -7.10
CA SER A 341 13.34 21.34 -7.59
C SER A 341 13.10 21.63 -9.07
N SER A 342 13.05 20.60 -9.93
CA SER A 342 12.83 20.79 -11.37
C SER A 342 11.46 21.36 -11.71
N TRP A 343 10.43 21.06 -10.91
CA TRP A 343 9.09 21.64 -11.05
C TRP A 343 9.07 23.08 -10.53
N MET A 344 9.74 23.35 -9.40
CA MET A 344 9.86 24.68 -8.82
C MET A 344 10.61 25.66 -9.72
N ASP A 345 11.66 25.23 -10.42
CA ASP A 345 12.40 26.11 -11.34
C ASP A 345 11.54 26.55 -12.53
N LYS A 346 10.50 25.78 -12.87
CA LYS A 346 9.52 26.12 -13.93
C LYS A 346 8.42 27.06 -13.42
N GLU A 347 8.01 26.91 -12.16
CA GLU A 347 6.97 27.69 -11.51
C GLU A 347 7.60 28.80 -10.64
N LYS A 348 7.66 30.04 -11.17
CA LYS A 348 8.24 31.25 -10.53
C LYS A 348 8.18 31.24 -8.99
N GLU A 349 9.32 31.54 -8.36
CA GLU A 349 9.55 31.59 -6.91
C GLU A 349 8.37 32.20 -6.12
N GLY A 350 7.81 31.46 -5.16
CA GLY A 350 6.83 31.99 -4.19
C GLY A 350 5.59 31.13 -3.89
N ARG A 351 5.36 30.00 -4.58
CA ARG A 351 4.17 29.14 -4.36
C ARG A 351 4.27 28.10 -3.25
N PHE A 352 5.42 27.97 -2.57
CA PHE A 352 5.69 26.85 -1.64
C PHE A 352 4.72 26.73 -0.46
N LEU A 353 4.11 27.85 -0.04
CA LEU A 353 3.20 27.90 1.09
C LEU A 353 1.74 27.59 0.73
N ASN A 354 1.40 27.54 -0.58
CA ASN A 354 0.03 27.46 -1.07
C ASN A 354 -0.14 26.38 -2.14
N LEU A 355 0.38 25.18 -1.88
CA LEU A 355 0.17 24.04 -2.77
C LEU A 355 -1.31 23.70 -2.88
N LYS A 356 -1.71 23.34 -4.09
CA LYS A 356 -3.08 22.97 -4.47
C LYS A 356 -3.14 21.54 -4.96
N ILE A 357 -4.34 20.99 -5.02
CA ILE A 357 -4.56 19.63 -5.53
C ILE A 357 -3.98 19.44 -6.94
N ARG A 358 -4.10 20.44 -7.81
CA ARG A 358 -3.49 20.38 -9.16
C ARG A 358 -1.99 20.13 -9.11
N ASP A 359 -1.29 20.68 -8.12
CA ASP A 359 0.16 20.59 -8.03
C ASP A 359 0.56 19.15 -7.67
N LEU A 360 -0.27 18.43 -6.88
CA LEU A 360 -0.10 16.99 -6.63
C LEU A 360 -0.27 16.16 -7.91
N LEU A 361 -1.26 16.51 -8.73
CA LEU A 361 -1.55 15.82 -9.99
C LEU A 361 -0.42 16.03 -11.01
N GLU A 362 0.13 17.25 -11.08
CA GLU A 362 1.27 17.58 -11.95
C GLU A 362 2.56 16.91 -11.48
N LEU A 363 2.83 16.91 -10.18
CA LEU A 363 4.01 16.26 -9.60
C LEU A 363 3.91 14.74 -9.63
N THR A 364 2.70 14.17 -9.64
CA THR A 364 2.39 12.73 -9.50
C THR A 364 2.81 12.11 -8.16
N PHE A 365 3.17 12.93 -7.17
CA PHE A 365 3.44 12.53 -5.78
C PHE A 365 3.08 13.65 -4.79
N ASP A 366 3.07 13.32 -3.48
CA ASP A 366 2.88 14.29 -2.41
C ASP A 366 4.23 14.88 -1.95
N PRO A 367 4.55 16.15 -2.31
CA PRO A 367 5.81 16.77 -1.92
C PRO A 367 5.88 17.13 -0.43
N THR A 368 4.74 17.17 0.27
CA THR A 368 4.67 17.56 1.69
C THR A 368 5.00 16.44 2.65
N LYS A 369 5.18 15.21 2.13
CA LYS A 369 5.52 14.03 2.95
C LYS A 369 6.86 14.20 3.66
N LEU A 370 7.80 14.92 3.05
CA LEU A 370 9.13 15.16 3.60
C LEU A 370 9.37 16.64 3.90
N ARG A 371 9.90 16.91 5.10
CA ARG A 371 10.23 18.26 5.58
C ARG A 371 11.68 18.35 6.01
N GLU A 372 12.36 19.46 5.71
CA GLU A 372 13.74 19.72 6.14
C GLU A 372 13.78 20.32 7.53
N PHE A 373 14.67 19.81 8.37
CA PHE A 373 14.85 20.27 9.74
C PHE A 373 16.34 20.49 10.03
N HIS A 374 16.71 21.73 10.36
CA HIS A 374 18.07 22.05 10.79
C HIS A 374 18.11 22.16 12.32
N HIS A 375 18.98 21.39 12.96
CA HIS A 375 19.08 21.38 14.42
C HIS A 375 20.50 21.05 14.89
N ALA A 376 21.00 21.81 15.86
CA ALA A 376 22.31 21.61 16.46
C ALA A 376 23.46 21.48 15.43
N GLY A 377 23.42 22.25 14.34
CA GLY A 377 24.45 22.25 13.29
C GLY A 377 24.39 21.09 12.31
N ALA A 378 23.37 20.23 12.38
CA ALA A 378 23.16 19.10 11.48
C ALA A 378 21.82 19.21 10.73
N GLU A 379 21.74 18.55 9.57
CA GLU A 379 20.53 18.48 8.75
C GLU A 379 19.79 17.17 8.95
N TYR A 380 18.49 17.28 9.11
CA TYR A 380 17.56 16.18 9.31
C TYR A 380 16.38 16.29 8.36
N ILE A 381 15.64 15.20 8.24
CA ILE A 381 14.34 15.17 7.58
C ILE A 381 13.29 14.60 8.52
N PHE A 382 12.08 15.16 8.43
CA PHE A 382 10.87 14.49 8.91
C PHE A 382 10.18 13.80 7.75
N GLU A 383 9.82 12.53 7.94
CA GLU A 383 8.93 11.80 7.05
C GLU A 383 7.58 11.57 7.72
N ARG A 384 6.51 12.07 7.10
CA ARG A 384 5.14 11.73 7.49
C ARG A 384 4.79 10.33 6.96
N ILE A 385 4.33 9.45 7.84
CA ILE A 385 3.91 8.08 7.48
C ILE A 385 2.47 7.81 7.89
N SER A 386 1.87 6.78 7.27
CA SER A 386 0.60 6.26 7.77
C SER A 386 0.82 5.55 9.11
N PRO A 387 -0.02 5.81 10.13
CA PRO A 387 0.00 5.13 11.42
C PRO A 387 0.00 3.59 11.35
N HIS A 388 -0.56 3.00 10.29
CA HIS A 388 -0.53 1.55 10.05
C HIS A 388 0.90 0.99 9.91
N PHE A 389 1.86 1.82 9.49
CA PHE A 389 3.27 1.43 9.39
C PHE A 389 4.04 1.62 10.69
N LEU A 390 3.42 2.11 11.78
CA LEU A 390 4.13 2.43 13.01
C LEU A 390 4.86 1.20 13.58
N SER A 391 4.16 0.08 13.75
CA SER A 391 4.75 -1.17 14.26
C SER A 391 5.92 -1.66 13.40
N PHE A 392 5.79 -1.53 12.08
CA PHE A 392 6.82 -1.88 11.13
C PHE A 392 8.05 -0.97 11.24
N ILE A 393 7.85 0.34 11.39
CA ILE A 393 8.93 1.31 11.59
C ILE A 393 9.63 1.08 12.94
N GLU A 394 8.89 0.69 13.98
CA GLU A 394 9.50 0.33 15.26
C GLU A 394 10.40 -0.91 15.16
N LYS A 395 9.97 -1.93 14.40
CA LYS A 395 10.81 -3.09 14.09
C LYS A 395 12.08 -2.65 13.35
N LYS A 396 11.95 -1.82 12.30
CA LYS A 396 13.10 -1.27 11.56
C LYS A 396 14.05 -0.50 12.48
N ARG A 397 13.54 0.36 13.36
CA ARG A 397 14.36 1.13 14.32
C ARG A 397 15.21 0.23 15.22
N LYS A 398 14.68 -0.93 15.64
CA LYS A 398 15.41 -1.91 16.47
C LYS A 398 16.38 -2.77 15.65
N MET A 399 16.08 -3.02 14.37
CA MET A 399 16.86 -3.88 13.48
C MET A 399 18.04 -3.16 12.84
N LEU A 400 17.83 -1.95 12.31
CA LEU A 400 18.84 -1.23 11.52
C LEU A 400 20.17 -1.00 12.26
N PRO A 401 20.21 -0.68 13.57
CA PRO A 401 21.48 -0.61 14.30
C PRO A 401 22.26 -1.92 14.30
N LYS A 402 21.58 -3.08 14.37
CA LYS A 402 22.23 -4.40 14.29
C LYS A 402 22.82 -4.63 12.90
N ILE A 403 22.09 -4.22 11.87
CA ILE A 403 22.58 -4.26 10.48
C ILE A 403 23.82 -3.38 10.33
N ALA A 404 23.87 -2.21 10.97
CA ALA A 404 25.00 -1.30 10.87
C ALA A 404 26.32 -1.93 11.33
N GLU A 405 26.29 -2.66 12.46
CA GLU A 405 27.47 -3.36 12.99
C GLU A 405 28.04 -4.40 12.03
N ASP A 406 27.17 -5.12 11.31
CA ASP A 406 27.59 -6.11 10.32
C ASP A 406 28.00 -5.47 8.99
N VAL A 407 27.29 -4.43 8.55
CA VAL A 407 27.59 -3.71 7.30
C VAL A 407 28.94 -3.01 7.36
N GLU A 408 29.35 -2.46 8.51
CA GLU A 408 30.70 -1.90 8.70
C GLU A 408 31.79 -2.96 8.47
N ARG A 409 31.49 -4.23 8.73
CA ARG A 409 32.40 -5.37 8.47
C ARG A 409 32.32 -5.87 7.03
N MET A 410 31.30 -5.48 6.26
CA MET A 410 31.13 -5.89 4.88
C MET A 410 31.94 -5.02 3.94
N ARG A 411 33.01 -5.60 3.36
CA ARG A 411 33.65 -5.00 2.18
C ARG A 411 32.83 -5.31 0.94
N LEU A 412 32.23 -4.27 0.36
CA LEU A 412 31.47 -4.30 -0.89
C LEU A 412 32.14 -3.34 -1.88
N ARG A 413 33.01 -3.86 -2.75
CA ARG A 413 33.60 -3.19 -3.93
C ARG A 413 33.70 -1.66 -3.81
N ASP A 414 34.64 -1.17 -3.01
CA ASP A 414 34.93 0.26 -2.79
C ASP A 414 33.75 1.19 -2.43
N ILE A 415 32.54 0.65 -2.22
CA ILE A 415 31.31 1.39 -1.90
C ILE A 415 31.17 1.49 -0.38
N SER A 416 30.87 2.70 0.10
CA SER A 416 30.45 2.89 1.49
C SER A 416 28.96 2.58 1.63
N VAL A 417 28.61 1.50 2.32
CA VAL A 417 27.21 1.24 2.71
C VAL A 417 26.98 1.85 4.08
N GLN A 418 25.95 2.68 4.21
CA GLN A 418 25.63 3.40 5.45
C GLN A 418 24.19 3.13 5.87
N ILE A 419 23.95 3.07 7.18
CA ILE A 419 22.62 2.87 7.72
C ILE A 419 22.03 4.21 8.18
N ASN A 420 20.82 4.53 7.72
CA ASN A 420 20.08 5.72 8.13
C ASN A 420 18.85 5.34 8.95
N ALA A 421 19.05 4.97 10.22
CA ALA A 421 17.99 4.54 11.11
C ALA A 421 17.06 5.69 11.58
N PRO A 422 15.80 5.40 11.93
CA PRO A 422 14.92 6.35 12.64
C PRO A 422 15.54 6.83 13.95
N LEU A 423 15.69 8.15 14.12
CA LEU A 423 16.24 8.76 15.34
C LEU A 423 15.16 9.01 16.38
N ALA A 424 14.00 9.49 15.95
CA ALA A 424 12.84 9.72 16.81
C ALA A 424 11.54 9.55 16.01
N ILE A 425 10.49 9.16 16.72
CA ILE A 425 9.13 9.01 16.20
C ILE A 425 8.23 9.93 17.02
N PHE A 426 7.35 10.63 16.31
CA PHE A 426 6.40 11.57 16.89
C PHE A 426 5.01 11.14 16.47
N ARG A 427 4.08 11.17 17.40
CA ARG A 427 2.66 10.93 17.15
C ARG A 427 1.85 12.05 17.74
N ASP A 428 1.06 12.71 16.91
CA ASP A 428 0.26 13.86 17.30
C ASP A 428 -0.96 13.99 16.37
N ARG A 429 -2.16 14.12 16.94
CA ARG A 429 -3.43 14.29 16.20
C ARG A 429 -3.66 13.28 15.06
N GLY A 430 -3.31 12.01 15.31
CA GLY A 430 -3.43 10.93 14.33
C GLY A 430 -2.37 10.95 13.22
N ASN A 431 -1.44 11.91 13.25
CA ASN A 431 -0.28 11.94 12.35
C ASN A 431 0.90 11.23 13.01
N VAL A 432 1.73 10.59 12.19
CA VAL A 432 3.00 9.98 12.63
C VAL A 432 4.13 10.55 11.78
N TYR A 433 5.18 11.00 12.44
CA TYR A 433 6.38 11.56 11.84
C TYR A 433 7.63 10.82 12.30
N ILE A 434 8.54 10.59 11.37
CA ILE A 434 9.84 9.95 11.64
C ILE A 434 10.93 10.97 11.39
N LEU A 435 11.75 11.23 12.41
CA LEU A 435 12.97 12.01 12.27
C LEU A 435 14.13 11.10 11.84
N ARG A 436 14.82 11.49 10.75
CA ARG A 436 16.03 10.81 10.26
C ARG A 436 17.11 11.84 9.93
N LYS A 437 18.36 11.40 9.83
CA LYS A 437 19.41 12.25 9.24
C LYS A 437 19.09 12.50 7.77
N LYS A 438 19.31 13.73 7.31
CA LYS A 438 19.29 14.02 5.88
C LYS A 438 20.52 13.35 5.26
N VAL A 439 20.30 12.56 4.21
CA VAL A 439 21.36 11.87 3.49
C VAL A 439 21.61 12.56 2.16
N GLU A 440 22.84 12.50 1.67
CA GLU A 440 23.22 13.06 0.36
C GLU A 440 22.82 12.15 -0.79
N GLY A 441 21.54 11.76 -0.83
CA GLY A 441 21.02 10.82 -1.80
C GLY A 441 19.53 10.93 -2.05
N ILE A 442 19.10 10.26 -3.10
CA ILE A 442 17.69 10.15 -3.49
C ILE A 442 17.24 8.70 -3.47
N HIS A 443 15.94 8.50 -3.32
CA HIS A 443 15.34 7.17 -3.30
C HIS A 443 15.66 6.41 -4.61
N LEU A 444 15.89 5.11 -4.54
CA LEU A 444 16.21 4.27 -5.70
C LEU A 444 15.26 4.50 -6.88
N ASP A 445 13.95 4.45 -6.65
CA ASP A 445 12.96 4.61 -7.72
C ASP A 445 13.07 5.97 -8.42
N GLU A 446 13.31 7.04 -7.65
CA GLU A 446 13.51 8.39 -8.18
C GLU A 446 14.83 8.47 -8.96
N ALA A 447 15.91 7.86 -8.46
CA ALA A 447 17.18 7.79 -9.17
C ALA A 447 17.05 7.04 -10.52
N LEU A 448 16.39 5.88 -10.51
CA LEU A 448 16.21 5.06 -11.70
C LEU A 448 15.37 5.79 -12.74
N ASP A 449 14.31 6.47 -12.34
CA ASP A 449 13.52 7.27 -13.26
C ASP A 449 14.31 8.46 -13.80
N GLN A 450 14.97 9.25 -12.96
CA GLN A 450 15.83 10.37 -13.38
C GLN A 450 16.87 9.92 -14.42
N LEU A 451 17.54 8.78 -14.19
CA LEU A 451 18.51 8.19 -15.12
C LEU A 451 17.90 7.72 -16.46
N ARG A 452 16.60 7.46 -16.51
CA ARG A 452 15.90 6.93 -17.69
C ARG A 452 15.15 8.01 -18.47
N THR A 453 14.65 9.03 -17.78
CA THR A 453 13.72 10.03 -18.32
C THR A 453 14.38 11.38 -18.53
N SER A 454 15.31 11.81 -17.67
CA SER A 454 15.98 13.10 -17.81
C SER A 454 16.93 13.12 -19.01
N PRO A 455 16.79 14.05 -19.97
CA PRO A 455 17.56 14.04 -21.21
C PRO A 455 19.09 13.99 -20.99
N HIS A 456 19.61 14.80 -20.07
CA HIS A 456 21.06 14.87 -19.81
C HIS A 456 21.60 13.66 -19.03
N LEU A 457 20.77 12.99 -18.22
CA LEU A 457 21.17 11.79 -17.49
C LEU A 457 21.00 10.52 -18.33
N LYS A 458 20.06 10.51 -19.26
CA LYS A 458 19.74 9.35 -20.11
C LYS A 458 20.93 8.93 -20.96
N ASP A 459 21.65 9.88 -21.54
CA ASP A 459 22.81 9.59 -22.37
C ASP A 459 23.99 9.09 -21.52
N MET A 460 24.22 9.72 -20.36
CA MET A 460 25.19 9.25 -19.37
C MET A 460 24.87 7.83 -18.89
N ASN A 461 23.61 7.56 -18.53
CA ASN A 461 23.17 6.24 -18.10
C ASN A 461 23.32 5.19 -19.20
N ARG A 462 23.04 5.53 -20.46
CA ARG A 462 23.26 4.62 -21.61
C ARG A 462 24.72 4.28 -21.81
N ALA A 463 25.62 5.26 -21.64
CA ALA A 463 27.06 5.05 -21.79
C ALA A 463 27.66 4.23 -20.63
N MET A 464 27.19 4.47 -19.41
CA MET A 464 27.82 3.98 -18.18
C MET A 464 27.07 2.85 -17.48
N GLY A 465 25.81 2.57 -17.85
CA GLY A 465 24.99 1.53 -17.24
C GLY A 465 24.69 1.74 -15.75
N ILE A 466 24.51 3.00 -15.34
CA ILE A 466 24.41 3.40 -13.92
C ILE A 466 23.20 2.74 -13.24
N ASP A 467 22.07 2.65 -13.93
CA ASP A 467 20.85 2.04 -13.40
C ASP A 467 21.00 0.54 -13.13
N ARG A 468 21.64 -0.20 -14.05
CA ARG A 468 21.95 -1.62 -13.89
C ARG A 468 22.91 -1.85 -12.73
N MET A 469 23.94 -1.02 -12.63
CA MET A 469 24.92 -1.06 -11.55
C MET A 469 24.22 -0.86 -10.19
N ALA A 470 23.38 0.17 -10.05
CA ALA A 470 22.58 0.44 -8.86
C ALA A 470 21.76 -0.78 -8.41
N VAL A 471 20.99 -1.37 -9.33
CA VAL A 471 20.16 -2.54 -9.05
C VAL A 471 21.01 -3.76 -8.65
N MET A 472 22.12 -4.00 -9.35
CA MET A 472 23.02 -5.11 -9.03
C MET A 472 23.61 -4.98 -7.62
N MET A 473 24.08 -3.78 -7.23
CA MET A 473 24.65 -3.57 -5.90
C MET A 473 23.62 -3.76 -4.79
N ILE A 474 22.40 -3.25 -4.98
CA ILE A 474 21.32 -3.42 -4.00
C ILE A 474 20.97 -4.90 -3.84
N ASN A 475 20.89 -5.64 -4.95
CA ASN A 475 20.65 -7.08 -4.90
C ASN A 475 21.80 -7.83 -4.21
N GLU A 476 23.05 -7.40 -4.37
CA GLU A 476 24.20 -7.95 -3.65
C GLU A 476 24.09 -7.68 -2.14
N VAL A 477 23.77 -6.45 -1.74
CA VAL A 477 23.54 -6.07 -0.34
C VAL A 477 22.41 -6.89 0.27
N LYS A 478 21.24 -6.95 -0.37
CA LYS A 478 20.11 -7.78 0.08
C LYS A 478 20.53 -9.24 0.22
N SER A 479 21.18 -9.80 -0.80
CA SER A 479 21.62 -11.20 -0.77
C SER A 479 22.60 -11.51 0.36
N ARG A 480 23.48 -10.55 0.72
CA ARG A 480 24.40 -10.71 1.85
C ARG A 480 23.68 -10.59 3.19
N LEU A 481 22.82 -9.60 3.36
CA LEU A 481 22.00 -9.47 4.58
C LEU A 481 21.19 -10.73 4.83
N MET A 482 20.58 -11.28 3.78
CA MET A 482 19.82 -12.55 3.84
C MET A 482 20.65 -13.78 4.21
N ARG A 483 21.98 -13.74 4.07
CA ARG A 483 22.88 -14.83 4.50
C ARG A 483 23.35 -14.67 5.94
N VAL A 484 23.45 -13.43 6.41
CA VAL A 484 23.96 -13.09 7.75
C VAL A 484 22.86 -13.18 8.79
N PHE A 485 21.64 -12.76 8.43
CA PHE A 485 20.50 -12.76 9.31
C PHE A 485 19.60 -13.98 9.05
N ASP A 486 19.06 -14.55 10.13
CA ASP A 486 18.15 -15.70 10.08
C ASP A 486 16.91 -15.42 9.22
N SER A 487 16.22 -16.49 8.81
CA SER A 487 14.97 -16.40 8.05
C SER A 487 13.86 -15.59 8.73
N SER A 488 14.00 -15.31 10.03
CA SER A 488 13.08 -14.50 10.83
C SER A 488 13.12 -13.01 10.48
N LEU A 489 14.18 -12.50 9.83
CA LEU A 489 14.31 -11.11 9.39
C LEU A 489 14.17 -10.92 7.88
N ARG A 490 13.74 -11.97 7.18
CA ARG A 490 13.64 -11.98 5.72
C ARG A 490 12.71 -10.90 5.19
N GLU A 491 11.51 -10.81 5.75
CA GLU A 491 10.50 -9.82 5.34
C GLU A 491 11.05 -8.40 5.56
N GLU A 492 11.64 -8.15 6.72
CA GLU A 492 12.22 -6.84 7.05
C GLU A 492 13.40 -6.45 6.15
N ILE A 493 14.22 -7.42 5.71
CA ILE A 493 15.32 -7.18 4.76
C ILE A 493 14.80 -6.92 3.34
N GLU A 494 13.78 -7.65 2.92
CA GLU A 494 13.14 -7.46 1.61
C GLU A 494 12.53 -6.05 1.51
N ASP A 495 11.99 -5.53 2.61
CA ASP A 495 11.37 -4.20 2.73
C ASP A 495 12.34 -3.04 3.03
N LEU A 496 13.66 -3.27 3.03
CA LEU A 496 14.63 -2.20 3.19
C LEU A 496 14.54 -1.17 2.07
N THR A 497 14.65 0.10 2.45
CA THR A 497 14.63 1.23 1.52
C THR A 497 16.05 1.66 1.20
N PHE A 498 16.33 1.91 -0.07
CA PHE A 498 17.67 2.25 -0.53
C PHE A 498 17.72 3.67 -1.11
N PHE A 499 18.76 4.41 -0.76
CA PHE A 499 19.05 5.73 -1.30
C PHE A 499 20.43 5.71 -1.97
N ILE A 500 20.50 6.32 -3.15
CA ILE A 500 21.70 6.38 -3.97
C ILE A 500 22.34 7.76 -3.82
N SER A 501 23.68 7.78 -3.71
CA SER A 501 24.48 9.02 -3.65
C SER A 501 24.20 9.94 -4.84
N TRP A 502 23.78 11.16 -4.53
CA TRP A 502 23.29 12.11 -5.51
C TRP A 502 23.66 13.54 -5.12
N ASP A 503 24.14 14.31 -6.08
CA ASP A 503 24.28 15.76 -5.94
C ASP A 503 22.91 16.39 -6.24
N LEU A 504 22.19 16.75 -5.17
CA LEU A 504 20.85 17.34 -5.26
C LEU A 504 20.85 18.71 -5.96
N GLN A 505 21.97 19.46 -5.91
CA GLN A 505 22.06 20.78 -6.54
C GLN A 505 22.27 20.66 -8.04
N LYS A 506 23.14 19.76 -8.47
CA LYS A 506 23.45 19.54 -9.90
C LYS A 506 22.54 18.52 -10.57
N ASN A 507 21.72 17.82 -9.78
CA ASN A 507 20.91 16.68 -10.20
C ASN A 507 21.72 15.61 -10.94
N ILE A 508 22.82 15.15 -10.35
CA ILE A 508 23.67 14.08 -10.93
C ILE A 508 24.01 13.01 -9.88
N PRO A 509 24.12 11.73 -10.28
CA PRO A 509 24.59 10.67 -9.39
C PRO A 509 26.05 10.88 -9.00
N LYS A 510 26.39 10.65 -7.73
CA LYS A 510 27.77 10.64 -7.25
C LYS A 510 28.37 9.25 -7.46
N ILE A 511 29.06 9.10 -8.58
CA ILE A 511 29.73 7.86 -9.00
C ILE A 511 31.25 7.96 -8.81
N MET A 512 31.88 6.83 -8.54
CA MET A 512 33.32 6.66 -8.58
C MET A 512 33.69 5.84 -9.81
N VAL A 513 34.83 6.15 -10.42
CA VAL A 513 35.38 5.43 -11.57
C VAL A 513 36.78 5.00 -11.20
N ASP A 514 37.03 3.70 -11.21
CA ASP A 514 38.31 3.09 -10.92
C ASP A 514 38.68 2.02 -11.97
N VAL A 515 39.79 1.31 -11.75
CA VAL A 515 40.30 0.27 -12.66
C VAL A 515 39.37 -0.95 -12.77
N THR A 516 38.45 -1.13 -11.82
CA THR A 516 37.47 -2.23 -11.77
C THR A 516 36.14 -1.84 -12.41
N GLY A 517 35.91 -0.55 -12.67
CA GLY A 517 34.77 -0.02 -13.39
C GLY A 517 34.15 1.19 -12.71
N ILE A 518 32.83 1.29 -12.79
CA ILE A 518 32.05 2.38 -12.21
C ILE A 518 31.31 1.83 -10.98
N SER A 519 31.37 2.54 -9.86
CA SER A 519 30.69 2.22 -8.61
C SER A 519 29.97 3.44 -8.05
N MET A 520 29.04 3.24 -7.12
CA MET A 520 28.40 4.34 -6.39
C MET A 520 29.28 4.75 -5.21
N HIS A 521 29.37 6.04 -4.92
CA HIS A 521 30.15 6.50 -3.78
C HIS A 521 29.60 6.00 -2.44
N THR A 522 28.27 6.11 -2.25
CA THR A 522 27.59 5.69 -1.03
C THR A 522 26.22 5.12 -1.34
N LEU A 523 25.86 4.07 -0.62
CA LEU A 523 24.52 3.50 -0.60
C LEU A 523 23.96 3.59 0.81
N TRP A 524 22.87 4.33 1.02
CA TRP A 524 22.18 4.35 2.31
C TRP A 524 21.05 3.34 2.36
N VAL A 525 20.91 2.69 3.51
CA VAL A 525 19.87 1.69 3.81
C VAL A 525 19.01 2.20 4.97
N ALA A 526 17.68 2.13 4.82
CA ALA A 526 16.72 2.82 5.71
C ALA A 526 15.40 2.08 6.02
#